data_AF-A0A9E2DTT1-F1
#
_entry.id   AF-A0A9E2DTT1-F1
#
_cell.length_a   1.000
_cell.length_b   1.000
_cell.length_c   1.000
_cell.angle_alpha   90.00
_cell.angle_beta   90.00
_cell.angle_gamma   90.00
#
_symmetry.space_group_name_H-M   'P 1'
#
loop_
_entity.id
_entity.type
_entity.pdbx_description
1 polymer ?
#
loop_
_entity_poly.entity_id
_entity_poly.type
_entity_poly.pdbx_seq_one_letter_code
_entity_poly.pdbx_strand_id
1 'polypeptide(L)'
;MEQEQAKSPIVEGLQGMAVALSLECSRCGYELRGMLADTNCPECGEPIRLTIIESIDPAARRLSPIQFPKRVGNSITAVVAAYLLSALLAITALLIHAPVISLPHVLQSIPAKPLVLASACFGLLAFVALLPMISMYSHKELVGCRGGLSLTSTGLLVWSGSMFLAYIVLFVQSNQSGPMAMLFDTCLPAITAGIVFSGFKKLVPRLGLRSRAFRQAQGSRQRMNDLLVALVFVLIGRALIIASPGDTNLAMFGLIVMIMSLSLIVFGLGYLLRNTIWIRQALVAPPPALSDLLHIK
;
A
#
# COMPACT_ATOMS: atom_id res chain seq x y z
N MET A 1 -12.16 -22.95 45.03
CA MET A 1 -11.13 -22.20 44.26
C MET A 1 -11.85 -21.45 43.17
N GLU A 2 -12.48 -20.34 43.54
CA GLU A 2 -13.06 -19.40 42.58
C GLU A 2 -11.90 -18.70 41.87
N GLN A 3 -11.83 -18.86 40.55
CA GLN A 3 -10.97 -18.03 39.73
C GLN A 3 -11.49 -16.61 39.83
N GLU A 4 -10.78 -15.79 40.60
CA GLU A 4 -10.91 -14.35 40.63
C GLU A 4 -10.67 -13.84 39.20
N GLN A 5 -11.76 -13.73 38.43
CA GLN A 5 -11.77 -13.16 37.10
C GLN A 5 -11.15 -11.78 37.24
N ALA A 6 -9.95 -11.59 36.69
CA ALA A 6 -9.31 -10.30 36.55
C ALA A 6 -10.29 -9.36 35.84
N LYS A 7 -11.08 -8.61 36.61
CA LYS A 7 -11.99 -7.59 36.11
C LYS A 7 -11.12 -6.62 35.34
N SER A 8 -11.32 -6.61 34.02
CA SER A 8 -10.67 -5.63 33.16
C SER A 8 -10.95 -4.24 33.76
N PRO A 9 -9.93 -3.38 33.96
CA PRO A 9 -10.09 -2.05 34.57
C PRO A 9 -11.05 -1.14 33.78
N ILE A 10 -11.42 -1.54 32.56
CA ILE A 10 -12.43 -0.87 31.75
C ILE A 10 -13.85 -1.13 32.29
N VAL A 11 -14.10 -2.29 32.91
CA VAL A 11 -15.44 -2.73 33.35
C VAL A 11 -15.94 -1.91 34.54
N GLU A 12 -15.06 -1.52 35.46
CA GLU A 12 -15.42 -0.70 36.62
C GLU A 12 -15.71 0.76 36.21
N GLY A 13 -15.05 1.25 35.15
CA GLY A 13 -15.27 2.60 34.64
C GLY A 13 -16.55 2.79 33.82
N LEU A 14 -17.31 1.73 33.54
CA LEU A 14 -18.54 1.81 32.72
C LEU A 14 -19.82 1.94 33.56
N GLN A 15 -19.75 1.73 34.88
CA GLN A 15 -20.93 1.82 35.75
C GLN A 15 -21.48 3.25 35.77
N GLY A 16 -22.79 3.39 35.55
CA GLY A 16 -23.47 4.68 35.52
C GLY A 16 -23.24 5.51 34.24
N MET A 17 -22.53 4.99 33.25
CA MET A 17 -22.39 5.64 31.95
C MET A 17 -23.51 5.21 31.00
N ALA A 18 -24.04 6.17 30.23
CA ALA A 18 -25.01 5.92 29.17
C ALA A 18 -24.39 6.18 27.79
N VAL A 19 -24.84 5.43 26.80
CA VAL A 19 -24.42 5.57 25.40
C VAL A 19 -24.98 6.87 24.82
N ALA A 20 -24.11 7.82 24.49
CA ALA A 20 -24.48 9.16 24.04
C ALA A 20 -24.73 9.24 22.52
N LEU A 21 -23.88 8.56 21.74
CA LEU A 21 -23.93 8.52 20.28
C LEU A 21 -24.72 7.31 19.77
N SER A 22 -25.15 7.34 18.52
CA SER A 22 -25.73 6.18 17.84
C SER A 22 -24.71 5.04 17.79
N LEU A 23 -24.94 3.99 18.56
CA LEU A 23 -24.15 2.75 18.57
C LEU A 23 -25.10 1.59 18.30
N GLU A 24 -24.88 0.86 17.22
CA GLU A 24 -25.67 -0.32 16.87
C GLU A 24 -25.09 -1.56 17.57
N CYS A 25 -25.97 -2.43 18.09
CA CYS A 25 -25.57 -3.70 18.69
C CYS A 25 -24.82 -4.56 17.66
N SER A 26 -23.63 -5.06 18.03
CA SER A 26 -22.80 -5.85 17.10
C SER A 26 -23.41 -7.19 16.69
N ARG A 27 -24.42 -7.68 17.42
CA ARG A 27 -25.14 -8.93 17.12
C ARG A 27 -26.42 -8.74 16.30
N CYS A 28 -27.26 -7.77 16.66
CA CYS A 28 -28.60 -7.61 16.06
C CYS A 28 -28.83 -6.27 15.34
N GLY A 29 -27.91 -5.31 15.43
CA GLY A 29 -28.03 -3.99 14.81
C GLY A 29 -28.95 -2.99 15.54
N TYR A 30 -29.55 -3.35 16.68
CA TYR A 30 -30.41 -2.46 17.45
C TYR A 30 -29.67 -1.20 17.95
N GLU A 31 -30.29 -0.02 17.87
CA GLU A 31 -29.69 1.25 18.33
C GLU A 31 -29.66 1.33 19.87
N LEU A 32 -28.45 1.41 20.43
CA LEU A 32 -28.21 1.40 21.88
C LEU A 32 -28.15 2.80 22.50
N ARG A 33 -28.52 3.86 21.75
CA ARG A 33 -28.42 5.24 22.21
C ARG A 33 -29.32 5.47 23.44
N GLY A 34 -28.76 6.08 24.49
CA GLY A 34 -29.42 6.38 25.75
C GLY A 34 -29.45 5.22 26.76
N MET A 35 -29.03 4.02 26.34
CA MET A 35 -28.96 2.84 27.22
C MET A 35 -27.74 2.90 28.13
N LEU A 36 -27.84 2.31 29.31
CA LEU A 36 -26.72 2.18 30.24
C LEU A 36 -25.69 1.18 29.68
N ALA A 37 -24.41 1.55 29.73
CA ALA A 37 -23.31 0.78 29.15
C ALA A 37 -23.08 -0.59 29.82
N ASP A 38 -23.59 -0.78 31.03
CA ASP A 38 -23.47 -2.01 31.84
C ASP A 38 -24.66 -2.97 31.66
N THR A 39 -25.68 -2.60 30.91
CA THR A 39 -26.86 -3.43 30.65
C THR A 39 -26.70 -4.31 29.39
N ASN A 40 -27.68 -5.18 29.16
CA ASN A 40 -27.75 -6.03 27.97
C ASN A 40 -28.66 -5.41 26.91
N CYS A 41 -28.40 -5.71 25.64
CA CYS A 41 -29.26 -5.35 24.54
C CYS A 41 -30.67 -5.91 24.75
N PRO A 42 -31.73 -5.09 24.64
CA PRO A 42 -33.10 -5.54 24.91
C PRO A 42 -33.62 -6.54 23.86
N GLU A 43 -33.08 -6.49 22.63
CA GLU A 43 -33.52 -7.36 21.54
C GLU A 43 -32.86 -8.75 21.57
N CYS A 44 -31.54 -8.82 21.78
CA CYS A 44 -30.78 -10.06 21.63
C CYS A 44 -30.05 -10.54 22.89
N GLY A 45 -30.10 -9.76 23.97
CA GLY A 45 -29.42 -10.06 25.23
C GLY A 45 -27.91 -9.88 25.22
N GLU A 46 -27.31 -9.41 24.12
CA GLU A 46 -25.86 -9.19 24.02
C GLU A 46 -25.43 -8.08 25.00
N PRO A 47 -24.39 -8.29 25.84
CA PRO A 47 -23.89 -7.26 26.74
C PRO A 47 -23.41 -6.01 25.97
N ILE A 48 -23.96 -4.83 26.28
CA ILE A 48 -23.64 -3.58 25.57
C ILE A 48 -22.13 -3.26 25.65
N ARG A 49 -21.50 -3.58 26.78
CA ARG A 49 -20.05 -3.48 26.98
C ARG A 49 -19.21 -4.19 25.90
N LEU A 50 -19.67 -5.32 25.37
CA LEU A 50 -18.94 -6.04 24.32
C LEU A 50 -19.01 -5.26 23.00
N THR A 51 -20.18 -4.75 22.64
CA THR A 51 -20.34 -3.84 21.49
C THR A 51 -19.51 -2.56 21.65
N ILE A 52 -19.39 -2.00 22.86
CA ILE A 52 -18.52 -0.84 23.14
C ILE A 52 -17.04 -1.19 22.94
N ILE A 53 -16.57 -2.30 23.50
CA ILE A 53 -15.17 -2.76 23.34
C ILE A 53 -14.88 -3.04 21.86
N GLU A 54 -15.85 -3.59 21.13
CA GLU A 54 -15.72 -3.84 19.71
C GLU A 54 -15.78 -2.57 18.87
N SER A 55 -16.45 -1.50 19.28
CA SER A 55 -16.51 -0.26 18.50
C SER A 55 -15.30 0.65 18.73
N ILE A 56 -14.66 0.55 19.91
CA ILE A 56 -13.55 1.41 20.30
C ILE A 56 -12.21 0.81 19.87
N ASP A 57 -11.32 1.67 19.34
CA ASP A 57 -9.94 1.30 19.03
C ASP A 57 -8.95 1.95 20.03
N PRO A 58 -8.66 1.30 21.18
CA PRO A 58 -7.74 1.87 22.16
C PRO A 58 -6.31 1.99 21.63
N ALA A 59 -5.92 1.16 20.66
CA ALA A 59 -4.57 1.18 20.10
C ALA A 59 -4.35 2.42 19.21
N ALA A 60 -5.35 2.83 18.44
CA ALA A 60 -5.28 4.04 17.62
C ALA A 60 -5.08 5.30 18.48
N ARG A 61 -5.69 5.37 19.68
CA ARG A 61 -5.61 6.52 20.58
C ARG A 61 -4.24 6.72 21.23
N ARG A 62 -3.44 5.66 21.37
CA ARG A 62 -2.07 5.74 21.90
C ARG A 62 -1.09 6.43 20.94
N LEU A 63 -1.50 6.62 19.68
CA LEU A 63 -0.68 7.27 18.67
C LEU A 63 -0.90 8.77 18.69
N SER A 64 0.15 9.54 18.39
CA SER A 64 0.03 11.00 18.27
C SER A 64 -1.01 11.37 17.20
N PRO A 65 -1.87 12.37 17.49
CA PRO A 65 -2.84 12.87 16.53
C PRO A 65 -2.12 13.48 15.33
N ILE A 66 -2.72 13.32 14.16
CA ILE A 66 -2.27 13.92 12.90
C ILE A 66 -3.16 15.14 12.68
N GLN A 67 -2.58 16.32 12.42
CA GLN A 67 -3.38 17.55 12.26
C GLN A 67 -4.26 17.51 11.00
N PHE A 68 -3.75 16.93 9.91
CA PHE A 68 -4.44 16.89 8.62
C PHE A 68 -4.66 15.46 8.08
N PRO A 69 -5.42 14.60 8.79
CA PRO A 69 -5.48 13.18 8.49
C PRO A 69 -6.07 12.87 7.09
N LYS A 70 -7.01 13.70 6.62
CA LYS A 70 -7.55 13.61 5.25
C LYS A 70 -6.47 13.82 4.19
N ARG A 71 -5.57 14.79 4.38
CA ARG A 71 -4.47 15.06 3.44
C ARG A 71 -3.48 13.90 3.41
N VAL A 72 -3.14 13.34 4.58
CA VAL A 72 -2.23 12.17 4.68
C VAL A 72 -2.83 10.95 3.99
N GLY A 73 -4.09 10.63 4.29
CA GLY A 73 -4.79 9.49 3.70
C GLY A 73 -4.95 9.59 2.18
N ASN A 74 -5.32 10.78 1.67
CA ASN A 74 -5.39 11.04 0.23
C ASN A 74 -4.01 10.94 -0.42
N SER A 75 -2.97 11.52 0.20
CA SER A 75 -1.61 11.53 -0.31
C SER A 75 -1.04 10.11 -0.44
N ILE A 76 -1.08 9.29 0.61
CA ILE A 76 -0.54 7.91 0.54
C ILE A 76 -1.27 7.05 -0.49
N THR A 77 -2.59 7.21 -0.62
CA THR A 77 -3.39 6.47 -1.61
C THR A 77 -3.05 6.92 -3.03
N ALA A 78 -2.94 8.24 -3.26
CA ALA A 78 -2.58 8.81 -4.56
C ALA A 78 -1.16 8.41 -5.00
N VAL A 79 -0.19 8.39 -4.08
CA VAL A 79 1.18 7.93 -4.34
C VAL A 79 1.19 6.49 -4.83
N VAL A 80 0.52 5.58 -4.10
CA VAL A 80 0.49 4.15 -4.48
C VAL A 80 -0.29 3.93 -5.77
N ALA A 81 -1.40 4.63 -5.99
CA ALA A 81 -2.18 4.53 -7.23
C ALA A 81 -1.39 5.03 -8.45
N ALA A 82 -0.77 6.21 -8.36
CA ALA A 82 0.05 6.76 -9.43
C ALA A 82 1.28 5.88 -9.72
N TYR A 83 1.93 5.35 -8.68
CA TYR A 83 3.06 4.45 -8.85
C TYR A 83 2.65 3.09 -9.44
N LEU A 84 1.51 2.53 -9.06
CA LEU A 84 0.96 1.32 -9.68
C LEU A 84 0.73 1.54 -11.18
N LEU A 85 0.13 2.68 -11.56
CA LEU A 85 -0.10 3.00 -12.97
C LEU A 85 1.23 3.18 -13.73
N SER A 86 2.20 3.87 -13.11
CA SER A 86 3.57 3.99 -13.65
C SER A 86 4.22 2.62 -13.89
N ALA A 87 4.17 1.72 -12.90
CA ALA A 87 4.70 0.37 -13.01
C ALA A 87 3.98 -0.46 -14.10
N LEU A 88 2.65 -0.39 -14.19
CA LEU A 88 1.89 -1.08 -15.24
C LEU A 88 2.31 -0.63 -16.65
N LEU A 89 2.50 0.67 -16.84
CA LEU A 89 2.96 1.23 -18.12
C LEU A 89 4.39 0.77 -18.46
N ALA A 90 5.31 0.80 -17.50
CA ALA A 90 6.68 0.31 -17.67
C ALA A 90 6.72 -1.18 -18.01
N ILE A 91 5.94 -1.99 -17.29
CA ILE A 91 5.83 -3.44 -17.51
C ILE A 91 5.25 -3.72 -18.90
N THR A 92 4.21 -2.99 -19.31
CA THR A 92 3.63 -3.14 -20.65
C THR A 92 4.65 -2.79 -21.73
N ALA A 93 5.41 -1.71 -21.56
CA ALA A 93 6.48 -1.33 -22.48
C ALA A 93 7.60 -2.38 -22.55
N LEU A 94 7.96 -3.01 -21.42
CA LEU A 94 8.95 -4.09 -21.37
C LEU A 94 8.45 -5.34 -22.11
N LEU A 95 7.18 -5.72 -21.92
CA LEU A 95 6.58 -6.90 -22.56
C LEU A 95 6.41 -6.71 -24.07
N ILE A 96 6.09 -5.51 -24.55
CA ILE A 96 6.00 -5.20 -25.99
C ILE A 96 7.35 -5.42 -26.70
N HIS A 97 8.46 -5.16 -26.02
CA HIS A 97 9.80 -5.40 -26.56
C HIS A 97 10.34 -6.82 -26.32
N ALA A 98 9.56 -7.72 -25.69
CA ALA A 98 10.02 -9.08 -25.45
C ALA A 98 9.95 -9.89 -26.77
N PRO A 99 11.09 -10.40 -27.28
CA PRO A 99 11.16 -10.96 -28.64
C PRO A 99 10.39 -12.28 -28.84
N VAL A 100 9.98 -12.93 -27.75
CA VAL A 100 9.49 -14.32 -27.78
C VAL A 100 7.98 -14.43 -27.48
N ILE A 101 7.33 -13.35 -27.03
CA ILE A 101 5.89 -13.39 -26.72
C ILE A 101 5.08 -13.06 -27.98
N SER A 102 4.21 -13.98 -28.39
CA SER A 102 3.12 -13.68 -29.33
C SER A 102 2.02 -12.89 -28.60
N LEU A 103 2.20 -11.57 -28.45
CA LEU A 103 1.15 -10.71 -27.88
C LEU A 103 -0.07 -10.60 -28.81
N PRO A 104 -1.29 -10.41 -28.27
CA PRO A 104 -2.45 -10.05 -29.09
C PRO A 104 -2.14 -8.82 -29.96
N HIS A 105 -2.63 -8.81 -31.21
CA HIS A 105 -2.38 -7.71 -32.16
C HIS A 105 -2.69 -6.31 -31.59
N VAL A 106 -3.69 -6.20 -30.71
CA VAL A 106 -4.06 -4.95 -30.05
C VAL A 106 -2.93 -4.39 -29.17
N LEU A 107 -2.13 -5.24 -28.51
CA LEU A 107 -1.01 -4.76 -27.69
C LEU A 107 0.21 -4.42 -28.54
N GLN A 108 0.41 -5.09 -29.67
CA GLN A 108 1.53 -4.84 -30.58
C GLN A 108 1.41 -3.49 -31.32
N SER A 109 0.19 -2.98 -31.52
CA SER A 109 -0.03 -1.68 -32.15
C SER A 109 0.30 -0.50 -31.24
N ILE A 110 0.49 -0.73 -29.93
CA ILE A 110 0.79 0.33 -28.97
C ILE A 110 2.29 0.64 -29.03
N PRO A 111 2.69 1.86 -29.42
CA PRO A 111 4.11 2.24 -29.41
C PRO A 111 4.63 2.28 -27.96
N ALA A 112 5.75 1.61 -27.71
CA ALA A 112 6.31 1.52 -26.36
C ALA A 112 6.90 2.85 -25.84
N LYS A 113 7.40 3.72 -26.73
CA LYS A 113 7.99 5.03 -26.38
C LYS A 113 7.06 5.91 -25.52
N PRO A 114 5.80 6.18 -25.92
CA PRO A 114 4.88 6.96 -25.08
C PRO A 114 4.50 6.26 -23.79
N LEU A 115 4.49 4.92 -23.72
CA LEU A 115 4.27 4.20 -22.47
C LEU A 115 5.40 4.44 -21.46
N VAL A 116 6.66 4.41 -21.90
CA VAL A 116 7.82 4.70 -21.04
C VAL A 116 7.81 6.16 -20.57
N LEU A 117 7.48 7.11 -21.46
CA LEU A 117 7.35 8.52 -21.09
C LEU A 117 6.20 8.74 -20.10
N ALA A 118 5.03 8.14 -20.36
CA ALA A 118 3.89 8.20 -19.45
C ALA A 118 4.23 7.58 -18.08
N SER A 119 4.97 6.46 -18.06
CA SER A 119 5.50 5.88 -16.83
C SER A 119 6.34 6.87 -16.05
N ALA A 120 7.27 7.60 -16.70
CA ALA A 120 8.05 8.64 -16.06
C ALA A 120 7.15 9.74 -15.45
N CYS A 121 6.19 10.24 -16.23
CA CYS A 121 5.24 11.26 -15.77
C CYS A 121 4.40 10.80 -14.56
N PHE A 122 3.91 9.57 -14.54
CA PHE A 122 3.18 9.02 -13.39
C PHE A 122 4.08 8.78 -12.17
N GLY A 123 5.35 8.45 -12.38
CA GLY A 123 6.35 8.41 -11.32
C GLY A 123 6.58 9.78 -10.67
N LEU A 124 6.67 10.84 -11.49
CA LEU A 124 6.76 12.22 -11.01
C LEU A 124 5.47 12.67 -10.32
N LEU A 125 4.29 12.31 -10.87
CA LEU A 125 3.00 12.58 -10.25
C LEU A 125 2.90 11.92 -8.87
N ALA A 126 3.38 10.68 -8.72
CA ALA A 126 3.47 10.01 -7.43
C ALA A 126 4.36 10.77 -6.44
N PHE A 127 5.49 11.33 -6.90
CA PHE A 127 6.34 12.19 -6.07
C PHE A 127 5.62 13.49 -5.66
N VAL A 128 4.96 14.17 -6.60
CA VAL A 128 4.18 15.39 -6.30
C VAL A 128 3.07 15.09 -5.28
N ALA A 129 2.39 13.94 -5.42
CA ALA A 129 1.38 13.49 -4.47
C ALA A 129 1.95 13.23 -3.07
N LEU A 130 3.26 12.99 -2.93
CA LEU A 130 3.96 12.78 -1.66
C LEU A 130 4.30 14.10 -0.93
N LEU A 131 4.35 15.23 -1.64
CA LEU A 131 4.76 16.54 -1.09
C LEU A 131 3.95 16.98 0.15
N PRO A 132 2.62 16.79 0.23
CA PRO A 132 1.87 17.11 1.45
C PRO A 132 2.32 16.31 2.67
N MET A 133 2.80 15.07 2.48
CA MET A 133 3.37 14.29 3.59
C MET A 133 4.78 14.73 3.95
N ILE A 134 5.57 15.18 2.97
CA ILE A 134 6.90 15.74 3.19
C ILE A 134 6.80 17.10 3.90
N SER A 135 5.82 17.95 3.59
CA SER A 135 5.70 19.25 4.27
C SER A 135 5.39 19.11 5.77
N MET A 136 4.64 18.07 6.17
CA MET A 136 4.40 17.76 7.59
C MET A 136 5.64 17.23 8.32
N TYR A 137 6.75 16.98 7.61
CA TYR A 137 8.03 16.60 8.21
C TYR A 137 8.52 17.65 9.22
N SER A 138 8.27 18.94 8.95
CA SER A 138 8.67 20.04 9.83
C SER A 138 7.95 20.04 11.19
N HIS A 139 6.73 19.50 11.24
CA HIS A 139 5.84 19.59 12.41
C HIS A 139 6.00 18.44 13.43
N LYS A 140 7.02 17.58 13.29
CA LYS A 140 7.28 16.42 14.18
C LYS A 140 6.12 15.39 14.29
N GLU A 141 5.05 15.51 13.52
CA GLU A 141 3.90 14.59 13.58
C GLU A 141 4.23 13.17 13.05
N LEU A 142 5.17 13.09 12.12
CA LEU A 142 5.49 11.87 11.37
C LEU A 142 6.95 11.41 11.57
N VAL A 143 7.56 11.67 12.73
CA VAL A 143 8.96 11.30 13.02
C VAL A 143 9.24 9.81 12.72
N GLY A 144 8.33 8.91 13.12
CA GLY A 144 8.44 7.47 12.85
C GLY A 144 8.31 7.07 11.37
N CYS A 145 7.83 7.97 10.51
CA CYS A 145 7.68 7.74 9.07
C CYS A 145 8.81 8.37 8.24
N ARG A 146 9.71 9.18 8.85
CA ARG A 146 10.76 9.93 8.14
C ARG A 146 11.60 9.07 7.20
N GLY A 147 12.08 7.93 7.69
CA GLY A 147 12.91 7.03 6.88
C GLY A 147 12.14 6.42 5.70
N GLY A 148 10.86 6.11 5.89
CA GLY A 148 10.00 5.61 4.80
C GLY A 148 9.67 6.69 3.77
N LEU A 149 9.37 7.91 4.22
CA LEU A 149 9.11 9.07 3.36
C LEU A 149 10.34 9.43 2.52
N SER A 150 11.52 9.52 3.14
CA SER A 150 12.76 9.83 2.42
C SER A 150 13.09 8.77 1.38
N LEU A 151 13.02 7.48 1.72
CA LEU A 151 13.28 6.40 0.77
C LEU A 151 12.26 6.36 -0.37
N THR A 152 10.97 6.55 -0.07
CA THR A 152 9.92 6.60 -1.09
C THR A 152 10.13 7.79 -2.03
N SER A 153 10.41 8.98 -1.47
CA SER A 153 10.70 10.21 -2.21
C SER A 153 11.88 10.05 -3.16
N THR A 154 13.02 9.60 -2.65
CA THR A 154 14.21 9.32 -3.48
C THR A 154 13.92 8.25 -4.52
N GLY A 155 13.27 7.15 -4.13
CA GLY A 155 12.90 6.08 -5.06
C GLY A 155 12.04 6.55 -6.22
N LEU A 156 11.03 7.39 -5.96
CA LEU A 156 10.12 7.91 -6.99
C LEU A 156 10.83 8.88 -7.95
N LEU A 157 11.70 9.76 -7.44
CA LEU A 157 12.50 10.66 -8.27
C LEU A 157 13.47 9.88 -9.17
N VAL A 158 14.21 8.91 -8.60
CA VAL A 158 15.17 8.10 -9.36
C VAL A 158 14.44 7.17 -10.33
N TRP A 159 13.27 6.62 -9.97
CA TRP A 159 12.40 5.88 -10.89
C TRP A 159 11.99 6.74 -12.09
N SER A 160 11.45 7.94 -11.84
CA SER A 160 11.06 8.88 -12.91
C SER A 160 12.23 9.23 -13.81
N GLY A 161 13.41 9.49 -13.22
CA GLY A 161 14.65 9.74 -13.96
C GLY A 161 15.09 8.54 -14.79
N SER A 162 15.01 7.32 -14.23
CA SER A 162 15.37 6.09 -14.94
C SER A 162 14.46 5.80 -16.13
N MET A 163 13.15 6.02 -15.99
CA MET A 163 12.19 5.90 -17.08
C MET A 163 12.42 6.95 -18.17
N PHE A 164 12.70 8.20 -17.77
CA PHE A 164 13.04 9.25 -18.74
C PHE A 164 14.35 8.93 -19.49
N LEU A 165 15.36 8.41 -18.80
CA LEU A 165 16.61 7.97 -19.43
C LEU A 165 16.38 6.79 -20.38
N ALA A 166 15.58 5.80 -19.99
CA ALA A 166 15.17 4.71 -20.86
C ALA A 166 14.43 5.21 -22.10
N TYR A 167 13.56 6.22 -21.96
CA TYR A 167 12.90 6.88 -23.09
C TYR A 167 13.93 7.52 -24.05
N ILE A 168 14.92 8.26 -23.55
CA ILE A 168 15.97 8.86 -24.39
C ILE A 168 16.77 7.78 -25.12
N VAL A 169 17.17 6.70 -24.44
CA VAL A 169 17.90 5.59 -25.05
C VAL A 169 17.07 4.91 -26.14
N LEU A 170 15.79 4.60 -25.87
CA LEU A 170 14.86 4.05 -26.86
C LEU A 170 14.58 5.01 -28.02
N PHE A 171 14.65 6.32 -27.77
CA PHE A 171 14.47 7.33 -28.80
C PHE A 171 15.66 7.39 -29.75
N VAL A 172 16.88 7.34 -29.21
CA VAL A 172 18.14 7.51 -29.95
C VAL A 172 18.64 6.20 -30.58
N GLN A 173 18.45 5.05 -29.93
CA GLN A 173 18.99 3.75 -30.35
C GLN A 173 17.87 2.72 -30.61
N SER A 174 17.14 2.86 -31.72
CA SER A 174 15.99 1.99 -32.01
C SER A 174 16.31 0.50 -32.20
N ASN A 175 17.58 0.12 -32.42
CA ASN A 175 17.97 -1.23 -32.84
C ASN A 175 18.99 -1.93 -31.91
N GLN A 176 19.25 -1.43 -30.70
CA GLN A 176 20.22 -2.11 -29.82
C GLN A 176 19.56 -3.24 -29.03
N SER A 177 19.80 -4.47 -29.46
CA SER A 177 19.73 -5.66 -28.61
C SER A 177 21.07 -5.83 -27.87
N GLY A 178 21.06 -5.92 -26.54
CA GLY A 178 22.29 -6.22 -25.80
C GLY A 178 22.28 -5.79 -24.33
N PRO A 179 23.45 -5.86 -23.66
CA PRO A 179 23.60 -5.54 -22.24
C PRO A 179 23.21 -4.10 -21.88
N MET A 180 23.42 -3.14 -22.79
CA MET A 180 23.02 -1.75 -22.56
C MET A 180 21.50 -1.59 -22.52
N ALA A 181 20.76 -2.30 -23.38
CA ALA A 181 19.31 -2.31 -23.33
C ALA A 181 18.83 -2.84 -21.98
N MET A 182 19.37 -3.98 -21.52
CA MET A 182 19.08 -4.58 -20.21
C MET A 182 19.26 -3.59 -19.04
N LEU A 183 20.35 -2.82 -19.09
CA LEU A 183 20.69 -1.87 -18.03
C LEU A 183 19.59 -0.82 -17.87
N PHE A 184 19.15 -0.22 -18.97
CA PHE A 184 18.18 0.88 -18.96
C PHE A 184 16.72 0.42 -18.90
N ASP A 185 16.37 -0.70 -19.54
CA ASP A 185 14.99 -1.19 -19.62
C ASP A 185 14.57 -2.02 -18.40
N THR A 186 15.53 -2.66 -17.70
CA THR A 186 15.24 -3.62 -16.63
C THR A 186 16.02 -3.34 -15.36
N CYS A 187 17.35 -3.25 -15.41
CA CYS A 187 18.18 -3.16 -14.20
C CYS A 187 17.93 -1.87 -13.40
N LEU A 188 18.04 -0.71 -14.04
CA LEU A 188 17.79 0.58 -13.39
C LEU A 188 16.33 0.69 -12.88
N PRO A 189 15.30 0.36 -13.69
CA PRO A 189 13.92 0.31 -13.20
C PRO A 189 13.71 -0.63 -12.01
N ALA A 190 14.27 -1.84 -12.04
CA ALA A 190 14.10 -2.81 -10.96
C ALA A 190 14.77 -2.33 -9.65
N ILE A 191 15.98 -1.77 -9.74
CA ILE A 191 16.69 -1.23 -8.58
C ILE A 191 15.90 -0.06 -7.97
N THR A 192 15.43 0.87 -8.82
CA THR A 192 14.66 2.03 -8.35
C THR A 192 13.29 1.64 -7.78
N ALA A 193 12.62 0.65 -8.36
CA ALA A 193 11.43 0.03 -7.76
C ALA A 193 11.75 -0.60 -6.39
N GLY A 194 12.91 -1.24 -6.23
CA GLY A 194 13.37 -1.77 -4.95
C GLY A 194 13.51 -0.70 -3.87
N ILE A 195 13.98 0.50 -4.24
CA ILE A 195 14.05 1.66 -3.33
C ILE A 195 12.64 2.12 -2.94
N VAL A 196 11.72 2.25 -3.91
CA VAL A 196 10.31 2.62 -3.66
C VAL A 196 9.64 1.60 -2.73
N PHE A 197 9.77 0.30 -3.00
CA PHE A 197 9.23 -0.77 -2.16
C PHE A 197 9.83 -0.75 -0.75
N SER A 198 11.13 -0.50 -0.62
CA SER A 198 11.79 -0.34 0.68
C SER A 198 11.24 0.87 1.45
N GLY A 199 10.90 1.95 0.75
CA GLY A 199 10.18 3.09 1.29
C GLY A 199 8.78 2.72 1.80
N PHE A 200 7.96 2.08 0.96
CA PHE A 200 6.62 1.61 1.33
C PHE A 200 6.64 0.61 2.49
N LYS A 201 7.63 -0.29 2.55
CA LYS A 201 7.85 -1.25 3.65
C LYS A 201 7.92 -0.55 5.01
N LYS A 202 8.54 0.64 5.06
CA LYS A 202 8.68 1.42 6.30
C LYS A 202 7.48 2.34 6.53
N LEU A 203 6.94 2.93 5.47
CA LEU A 203 5.90 3.95 5.54
C LEU A 203 4.51 3.37 5.83
N VAL A 204 4.08 2.39 5.04
CA VAL A 204 2.70 1.89 5.05
C VAL A 204 2.34 1.21 6.37
N PRO A 205 3.16 0.31 6.95
CA PRO A 205 2.83 -0.30 8.24
C PRO A 205 2.71 0.72 9.38
N ARG A 206 3.53 1.77 9.37
CA ARG A 206 3.52 2.82 10.41
C ARG A 206 2.24 3.66 10.35
N LEU A 207 1.79 4.03 9.16
CA LEU A 207 0.49 4.67 8.98
C LEU A 207 -0.66 3.70 9.29
N GLY A 208 -0.50 2.43 8.91
CA GLY A 208 -1.45 1.35 9.12
C GLY A 208 -1.72 0.99 10.57
N LEU A 209 -0.85 1.35 11.51
CA LEU A 209 -1.12 1.21 12.95
C LEU A 209 -2.40 1.93 13.38
N ARG A 210 -2.84 2.96 12.64
CA ARG A 210 -4.08 3.71 12.91
C ARG A 210 -5.34 3.08 12.33
N SER A 211 -5.20 2.07 11.47
CA SER A 211 -6.34 1.40 10.83
C SER A 211 -6.57 0.03 11.43
N ARG A 212 -7.69 -0.15 12.15
CA ARG A 212 -8.07 -1.46 12.71
C ARG A 212 -8.22 -2.52 11.63
N ALA A 213 -8.85 -2.18 10.50
CA ALA A 213 -8.98 -3.08 9.35
C ALA A 213 -7.61 -3.54 8.84
N PHE A 214 -6.66 -2.63 8.67
CA PHE A 214 -5.28 -2.98 8.32
C PHE A 214 -4.62 -3.87 9.38
N ARG A 215 -4.88 -3.62 10.67
CA ARG A 215 -4.33 -4.42 11.77
C ARG A 215 -4.89 -5.85 11.79
N GLN A 216 -6.18 -6.03 11.56
CA GLN A 216 -6.84 -7.35 11.57
C GLN A 216 -6.57 -8.15 10.30
N ALA A 217 -6.30 -7.49 9.17
CA ALA A 217 -6.07 -8.13 7.87
C ALA A 217 -4.70 -8.86 7.74
N GLN A 218 -4.13 -9.44 8.82
CA GLN A 218 -2.78 -10.01 8.83
C GLN A 218 -2.49 -10.98 7.66
N GLY A 219 -3.48 -11.78 7.24
CA GLY A 219 -3.36 -12.68 6.08
C GLY A 219 -3.44 -11.99 4.70
N SER A 220 -4.09 -10.83 4.61
CA SER A 220 -4.23 -10.04 3.37
C SER A 220 -3.18 -8.92 3.25
N ARG A 221 -2.27 -8.80 4.22
CA ARG A 221 -1.19 -7.81 4.14
C ARG A 221 -0.16 -8.28 3.12
N GLN A 222 0.00 -7.49 2.05
CA GLN A 222 1.08 -7.70 1.11
C GLN A 222 2.42 -7.58 1.85
N ARG A 223 3.20 -8.66 1.86
CA ARG A 223 4.56 -8.65 2.39
C ARG A 223 5.44 -7.95 1.37
N MET A 224 5.97 -6.79 1.73
CA MET A 224 6.84 -6.02 0.83
C MET A 224 8.14 -6.76 0.47
N ASN A 225 8.56 -7.73 1.31
CA ASN A 225 9.70 -8.60 1.01
C ASN A 225 9.43 -9.45 -0.24
N ASP A 226 8.21 -9.93 -0.43
CA ASP A 226 7.84 -10.78 -1.57
C ASP A 226 7.95 -9.99 -2.88
N LEU A 227 7.60 -8.70 -2.85
CA LEU A 227 7.78 -7.78 -3.97
C LEU A 227 9.26 -7.50 -4.29
N LEU A 228 10.11 -7.36 -3.26
CA LEU A 228 11.55 -7.21 -3.45
C LEU A 228 12.18 -8.49 -4.04
N VAL A 229 11.74 -9.66 -3.58
CA VAL A 229 12.19 -10.95 -4.14
C VAL A 229 11.72 -11.09 -5.59
N ALA A 230 10.49 -10.71 -5.92
CA ALA A 230 10.00 -10.72 -7.29
C ALA A 230 10.86 -9.85 -8.22
N LEU A 231 11.33 -8.68 -7.78
CA LEU A 231 12.26 -7.85 -8.56
C LEU A 231 13.58 -8.56 -8.88
N VAL A 232 14.12 -9.34 -7.94
CA VAL A 232 15.33 -10.15 -8.18
C VAL A 232 15.06 -11.19 -9.27
N PHE A 233 13.90 -11.86 -9.23
CA PHE A 233 13.53 -12.82 -10.27
C PHE A 233 13.25 -12.18 -11.63
N VAL A 234 12.79 -10.92 -11.69
CA VAL A 234 12.73 -10.16 -12.95
C VAL A 234 14.13 -9.99 -13.54
N LEU A 235 15.13 -9.64 -12.73
CA LEU A 235 16.52 -9.49 -13.18
C LEU A 235 17.11 -10.83 -13.66
N ILE A 236 16.88 -11.91 -12.91
CA ILE A 236 17.32 -13.26 -13.29
C ILE A 236 16.67 -13.68 -14.61
N GLY A 237 15.35 -13.52 -14.74
CA GLY A 237 14.62 -13.85 -15.97
C GLY A 237 15.17 -13.08 -17.17
N ARG A 238 15.43 -11.78 -17.02
CA ARG A 238 16.02 -10.96 -18.08
C ARG A 238 17.46 -11.38 -18.43
N ALA A 239 18.27 -11.70 -17.43
CA ALA A 239 19.64 -12.18 -17.63
C ALA A 239 19.67 -13.50 -18.41
N LEU A 240 18.77 -14.43 -18.09
CA LEU A 240 18.64 -15.71 -18.79
C LEU A 240 18.29 -15.51 -20.27
N ILE A 241 17.36 -14.61 -20.59
CA ILE A 241 16.98 -14.28 -21.98
C ILE A 241 18.20 -13.78 -22.77
N ILE A 242 19.02 -12.91 -22.17
CA ILE A 242 20.17 -12.30 -22.86
C ILE A 242 21.35 -13.26 -22.98
N ALA A 243 21.57 -14.11 -21.98
CA ALA A 243 22.67 -15.08 -21.96
C ALA A 243 22.46 -16.25 -22.95
N SER A 244 21.25 -16.42 -23.51
CA SER A 244 20.86 -17.58 -24.31
C SER A 244 20.43 -17.24 -25.75
N PRO A 245 21.22 -16.48 -26.55
CA PRO A 245 20.80 -16.05 -27.89
C PRO A 245 20.53 -17.21 -28.87
N GLY A 246 21.08 -18.40 -28.62
CA GLY A 246 20.88 -19.59 -29.44
C GLY A 246 20.06 -20.72 -28.78
N ASP A 247 19.72 -20.61 -27.49
CA ASP A 247 18.97 -21.64 -26.77
C ASP A 247 17.56 -21.14 -26.46
N THR A 248 16.60 -21.58 -27.28
CA THR A 248 15.20 -21.19 -27.17
C THR A 248 14.56 -21.67 -25.87
N ASN A 249 15.00 -22.79 -25.30
CA ASN A 249 14.42 -23.33 -24.07
C ASN A 249 14.84 -22.50 -22.86
N LEU A 250 16.12 -22.11 -22.78
CA LEU A 250 16.62 -21.29 -21.69
C LEU A 250 16.04 -19.86 -21.74
N ALA A 251 15.92 -19.28 -22.94
CA ALA A 251 15.27 -17.98 -23.13
C ALA A 251 13.79 -18.03 -22.74
N MET A 252 13.06 -19.09 -23.12
CA MET A 252 11.66 -19.30 -22.73
C MET A 252 11.51 -19.47 -21.22
N PHE A 253 12.40 -20.21 -20.57
CA PHE A 253 12.40 -20.33 -19.11
C PHE A 253 12.60 -18.97 -18.43
N GLY A 254 13.58 -18.18 -18.89
CA GLY A 254 13.82 -16.82 -18.40
C GLY A 254 12.61 -15.90 -18.57
N LEU A 255 11.92 -16.01 -19.71
CA LEU A 255 10.68 -15.29 -20.00
C LEU A 255 9.55 -15.66 -19.04
N ILE A 256 9.32 -16.95 -18.80
CA ILE A 256 8.29 -17.44 -17.87
C ILE A 256 8.56 -16.89 -16.46
N VAL A 257 9.80 -17.01 -15.98
CA VAL A 257 10.23 -16.48 -14.67
C VAL A 257 9.98 -14.97 -14.59
N MET A 258 10.32 -14.22 -15.64
CA MET A 258 10.10 -12.78 -15.71
C MET A 258 8.61 -12.45 -15.66
N ILE A 259 7.77 -13.07 -16.49
CA ILE A 259 6.31 -12.80 -16.55
C ILE A 259 5.66 -13.11 -15.19
N MET A 260 5.93 -14.28 -14.61
CA MET A 260 5.38 -14.65 -13.31
C MET A 260 5.74 -13.62 -12.23
N SER A 261 7.00 -13.18 -12.22
CA SER A 261 7.49 -12.19 -11.25
C SER A 261 6.85 -10.81 -11.45
N LEU A 262 6.68 -10.38 -12.71
CA LEU A 262 5.97 -9.14 -13.05
C LEU A 262 4.50 -9.21 -12.64
N SER A 263 3.82 -10.35 -12.84
CA SER A 263 2.44 -10.56 -12.36
C SER A 263 2.35 -10.45 -10.84
N LEU A 264 3.27 -11.06 -10.10
CA LEU A 264 3.33 -10.93 -8.63
C LEU A 264 3.52 -9.48 -8.19
N ILE A 265 4.33 -8.70 -8.91
CA ILE A 265 4.52 -7.27 -8.65
C ILE A 265 3.22 -6.50 -8.82
N VAL A 266 2.51 -6.72 -9.94
CA VAL A 266 1.23 -6.07 -10.22
C VAL A 266 0.19 -6.39 -9.16
N PHE A 267 0.00 -7.68 -8.84
CA PHE A 267 -0.95 -8.09 -7.81
C PHE A 267 -0.58 -7.53 -6.44
N GLY A 268 0.69 -7.59 -6.05
CA GLY A 268 1.12 -7.06 -4.76
C GLY A 268 0.97 -5.54 -4.64
N LEU A 269 1.18 -4.78 -5.72
CA LEU A 269 0.86 -3.36 -5.76
C LEU A 269 -0.65 -3.09 -5.69
N GLY A 270 -1.48 -3.94 -6.32
CA GLY A 270 -2.94 -3.88 -6.16
C GLY A 270 -3.40 -4.10 -4.72
N TYR A 271 -2.83 -5.09 -4.02
CA TYR A 271 -3.07 -5.30 -2.60
C TYR A 271 -2.56 -4.13 -1.75
N LEU A 272 -1.40 -3.55 -2.10
CA LEU A 272 -0.88 -2.37 -1.43
C LEU A 272 -1.83 -1.17 -1.57
N LEU A 273 -2.41 -0.96 -2.75
CA LEU A 273 -3.40 0.09 -2.99
C LEU A 273 -4.63 -0.12 -2.09
N ARG A 274 -5.19 -1.34 -2.07
CA ARG A 274 -6.30 -1.69 -1.16
C ARG A 274 -5.95 -1.40 0.30
N ASN A 275 -4.75 -1.76 0.74
CA ASN A 275 -4.28 -1.46 2.09
C ASN A 275 -4.24 0.05 2.37
N THR A 276 -3.77 0.86 1.43
CA THR A 276 -3.77 2.33 1.61
C THR A 276 -5.17 2.94 1.63
N ILE A 277 -6.14 2.36 0.92
CA ILE A 277 -7.55 2.78 0.99
C ILE A 277 -8.12 2.54 2.39
N TRP A 278 -7.84 1.39 3.01
CA TRP A 278 -8.23 1.13 4.41
C TRP A 278 -7.57 2.07 5.41
N ILE A 279 -6.31 2.43 5.16
CA ILE A 279 -5.59 3.42 5.99
C ILE A 279 -6.26 4.79 5.83
N ARG A 280 -6.56 5.21 4.60
CA ARG A 280 -7.25 6.46 4.30
C ARG A 280 -8.60 6.52 5.00
N GLN A 281 -9.42 5.47 4.92
CA GLN A 281 -10.73 5.43 5.57
C GLN A 281 -10.62 5.63 7.07
N ALA A 282 -9.71 4.92 7.73
CA ALA A 282 -9.48 5.05 9.17
C ALA A 282 -8.93 6.43 9.59
N LEU A 283 -8.17 7.10 8.72
CA LEU A 283 -7.69 8.46 8.97
C LEU A 283 -8.80 9.50 8.77
N VAL A 284 -9.62 9.35 7.74
CA VAL A 284 -10.68 10.31 7.40
C VAL A 284 -11.87 10.23 8.36
N ALA A 285 -12.23 9.02 8.78
CA ALA A 285 -13.31 8.72 9.70
C ALA A 285 -12.77 7.82 10.83
N PRO A 286 -12.07 8.40 11.83
CA PRO A 286 -11.56 7.64 12.95
C PRO A 286 -12.72 7.03 13.75
N PRO A 287 -12.53 5.83 14.35
CA PRO A 287 -13.54 5.27 15.25
C PRO A 287 -13.77 6.22 16.44
N PRO A 288 -15.03 6.34 16.93
CA PRO A 288 -15.36 7.27 18.00
C PRO A 288 -14.62 6.92 19.30
N ALA A 289 -14.28 7.94 20.10
CA ALA A 289 -13.63 7.70 21.38
C ALA A 289 -14.64 7.23 22.43
N LEU A 290 -14.16 6.54 23.47
CA LEU A 290 -14.99 6.13 24.62
C LEU A 290 -15.74 7.33 25.25
N SER A 291 -15.06 8.48 25.35
CA SER A 291 -15.62 9.72 25.89
C SER A 291 -16.70 10.35 25.02
N ASP A 292 -16.68 10.08 23.72
CA ASP A 292 -17.68 10.58 22.79
C ASP A 292 -18.87 9.63 22.76
N LEU A 293 -18.60 8.32 22.91
CA LEU A 293 -19.61 7.28 22.98
C LEU A 293 -20.39 7.28 24.29
N LEU A 294 -19.80 7.73 25.40
CA LEU A 294 -20.37 7.60 26.74
C LEU A 294 -20.46 8.94 27.47
N HIS A 295 -21.59 9.17 28.14
CA HIS A 295 -21.77 10.27 29.09
C HIS A 295 -22.25 9.76 30.44
N ILE A 296 -21.91 10.50 31.50
CA ILE A 296 -22.38 10.22 32.85
C ILE A 296 -23.86 10.60 32.90
N LYS A 297 -24.70 9.67 33.37
CA LYS A 297 -26.14 9.89 33.52
C LYS A 297 -26.48 10.39 34.92
#